data_AF-A0A7V6AMZ2-F1
#
_entry.id   AF-A0A7V6AMZ2-F1
#
_cell.length_a   1.000
_cell.length_b   1.000
_cell.length_c   1.000
_cell.angle_alpha   90.00
_cell.angle_beta   90.00
_cell.angle_gamma   90.00
#
_symmetry.space_group_name_H-M   'P 1'
#
loop_
_entity.id
_entity.type
_entity.pdbx_description
1 polymer ?
#
loop_
_entity_poly.entity_id
_entity_poly.type
_entity_poly.pdbx_seq_one_letter_code
_entity_poly.pdbx_strand_id
1 'polypeptide(L)' 'MLLRTENLVKKYRNRAVVRGVSVEVRQGEIVGLLGPNGAGKTTT' A
#
# COMPACT_ATOMS: atom_id res chain seq x y z
N MET A 1 -5.67 12.95 -13.47
CA MET A 1 -5.16 11.55 -13.53
C MET A 1 -5.52 10.82 -12.23
N LEU A 2 -5.73 9.51 -12.27
CA LEU A 2 -6.10 8.67 -11.11
C LEU A 2 -5.08 7.53 -10.95
N LEU A 3 -4.50 7.38 -9.75
CA LEU A 3 -3.72 6.21 -9.36
C LEU A 3 -4.60 5.32 -8.47
N ARG A 4 -4.71 4.03 -8.78
CA ARG A 4 -5.57 3.11 -8.02
C ARG A 4 -4.98 1.72 -7.88
N THR A 5 -5.13 1.12 -6.70
CA THR A 5 -4.90 -0.29 -6.43
C THR A 5 -6.12 -0.90 -5.75
N GLU A 6 -6.38 -2.17 -6.03
CA GLU A 6 -7.45 -2.94 -5.38
C GLU A 6 -6.87 -4.23 -4.80
N ASN A 7 -7.12 -4.47 -3.50
CA ASN A 7 -6.73 -5.68 -2.79
C ASN A 7 -5.25 -6.08 -2.96
N LEU A 8 -4.35 -5.10 -2.95
CA LEU A 8 -2.92 -5.32 -3.10
C LEU A 8 -2.40 -6.25 -2.01
N VAL A 9 -1.73 -7.33 -2.42
CA VAL A 9 -1.06 -8.28 -1.54
C VAL A 9 0.40 -8.37 -1.94
N LYS A 10 1.28 -8.29 -0.93
CA LYS A 10 2.70 -8.58 -1.12
C LYS A 10 3.18 -9.59 -0.10
N LYS A 11 3.92 -10.58 -0.59
CA LYS A 11 4.59 -11.61 0.19
C LYS A 11 6.10 -11.57 -0.07
N TYR A 12 6.88 -11.75 0.98
CA TYR A 12 8.30 -12.10 0.90
C TYR A 12 8.46 -13.51 1.48
N ARG A 13 8.93 -14.45 0.64
CA ARG A 13 8.93 -15.89 0.96
C ARG A 13 7.54 -16.31 1.46
N ASN A 14 7.47 -16.92 2.64
CA ASN A 14 6.21 -17.41 3.24
C ASN A 14 5.48 -16.36 4.10
N ARG A 15 5.95 -15.10 4.15
CA ARG A 15 5.36 -14.05 4.99
C ARG A 15 4.65 -12.99 4.14
N ALA A 16 3.35 -12.81 4.37
CA ALA A 16 2.60 -11.67 3.83
C ALA A 16 2.92 -10.39 4.63
N VAL A 17 3.40 -9.38 3.92
CA VAL A 17 3.77 -8.05 4.45
C VAL A 17 2.74 -6.98 4.08
N VAL A 18 1.97 -7.17 3.01
CA VAL A 18 0.79 -6.39 2.65
C VAL A 18 -0.36 -7.37 2.43
N ARG A 19 -1.54 -7.11 3.00
CA ARG A 19 -2.67 -8.06 3.04
C ARG A 19 -3.97 -7.39 2.58
N GLY A 20 -4.13 -7.21 1.27
CA GLY A 20 -5.38 -6.74 0.69
C GLY A 20 -5.61 -5.24 0.90
N VAL A 21 -4.63 -4.42 0.52
CA VAL A 21 -4.71 -2.96 0.65
C VAL A 21 -5.25 -2.36 -0.66
N SER A 22 -6.25 -1.50 -0.57
CA SER A 22 -6.78 -0.74 -1.71
C SER A 22 -6.51 0.75 -1.48
N VAL A 23 -5.94 1.42 -2.48
CA VAL A 23 -5.61 2.86 -2.42
C VAL A 23 -6.10 3.55 -3.68
N GLU A 24 -6.61 4.77 -3.52
CA GLU A 24 -6.93 5.67 -4.62
C GLU A 24 -6.27 7.02 -4.33
N VAL A 25 -5.55 7.57 -5.30
CA VAL A 25 -4.91 8.89 -5.20
C VAL A 25 -5.23 9.69 -6.46
N ARG A 26 -5.79 10.88 -6.26
CA ARG A 26 -6.11 11.81 -7.34
C ARG A 26 -4.96 12.80 -7.54
N GLN A 27 -4.86 13.29 -8.77
CA GLN A 27 -3.87 14.30 -9.10
C GLN A 27 -4.04 15.56 -8.24
N GLY A 28 -2.95 16.00 -7.61
CA GLY A 28 -2.94 17.15 -6.70
C GLY A 28 -3.14 16.80 -5.22
N GLU A 29 -3.46 15.54 -4.89
CA GLU A 29 -3.57 15.10 -3.50
C GLU A 29 -2.20 14.77 -2.90
N ILE A 30 -2.02 15.16 -1.63
CA ILE A 30 -0.87 14.76 -0.81
C ILE A 30 -1.37 13.73 0.20
N VAL A 31 -0.77 12.53 0.19
CA VAL A 31 -1.20 11.41 1.03
C VAL A 31 -0.03 10.92 1.88
N GLY A 32 -0.26 10.74 3.17
CA GLY A 32 0.73 10.17 4.10
C GLY A 32 0.43 8.70 4.40
N LEU A 33 1.40 7.82 4.13
CA LEU A 33 1.31 6.40 4.53
C LEU A 33 2.05 6.19 5.85
N LEU A 34 1.30 6.00 6.93
CA LEU A 34 1.81 5.92 8.30
C LEU A 34 1.66 4.51 8.88
N GLY A 35 2.48 4.19 9.89
CA GLY A 35 2.42 2.92 10.62
C GLY A 35 3.79 2.44 11.13
N PRO A 36 3.84 1.39 11.97
CA PRO A 36 5.08 0.86 12.54
C PRO A 36 6.08 0.33 11.50
N ASN A 37 7.34 0.12 11.90
CA ASN A 37 8.34 -0.53 11.05
C ASN A 37 7.90 -1.96 10.70
N GLY A 38 8.04 -2.34 9.42
CA GLY A 38 7.59 -3.63 8.92
C GLY A 38 6.10 -3.73 8.58
N ALA A 39 5.31 -2.65 8.70
CA ALA A 39 3.89 -2.63 8.35
C ALA A 39 3.58 -2.67 6.84
N GLY A 40 4.60 -2.73 5.98
CA GLY A 40 4.41 -2.81 4.52
C GLY A 40 4.33 -1.46 3.79
N LYS A 41 4.68 -0.35 4.45
CA LYS A 41 4.57 1.01 3.88
C LYS A 41 5.35 1.21 2.57
N THR A 42 6.62 0.85 2.52
CA THR A 42 7.45 0.94 1.29
C THR A 42 7.09 -0.14 0.26
N THR A 43 6.25 -1.09 0.65
CA THR A 43 5.96 -2.30 -0.12
C THR A 43 4.58 -2.27 -0.78
N THR A 44 3.71 -1.35 -0.32
CA THR A 44 2.37 -1.05 -0.87
C THR A 44 2.53 -0.07 -2.03
#